data_AF-A0A560GK27-F1
#
_entry.id   AF-A0A560GK27-F1
#
_cell.length_a   1.000
_cell.length_b   1.000
_cell.length_c   1.000
_cell.angle_alpha   90.00
_cell.angle_beta   90.00
_cell.angle_gamma   90.00
#
_symmetry.space_group_name_H-M   'P 1'
#
loop_
_entity.id
_entity.type
_entity.pdbx_description
1 polymer ?
#
loop_
_entity_poly.entity_id
_entity_poly.type
_entity_poly.pdbx_seq_one_letter_code
_entity_poly.pdbx_strand_id
1 'polypeptide(L)'
;MARKTAADKLEELRKKREELDARIQAVSTRQKNEQRKADTRRKVIAGALALEHLEKNSESDFAKQLVRLLDEYVIRPHDRELFPQLPEVMPTNNQPSP
;
A
#
# COMPACT_ATOMS: atom_id res chain seq x y z
N MET A 1 -39.31 42.12 -11.36
CA MET A 1 -38.38 41.04 -10.95
C MET A 1 -37.89 41.34 -9.55
N ALA A 2 -38.16 40.46 -8.58
CA ALA A 2 -37.73 40.67 -7.19
C ALA A 2 -36.19 40.69 -7.12
N ARG A 3 -35.63 41.73 -6.49
CA ARG A 3 -34.18 41.89 -6.33
C ARG A 3 -33.72 40.87 -5.29
N LYS A 4 -32.84 39.93 -5.67
CA LYS A 4 -32.25 38.94 -4.73
C LYS A 4 -31.77 39.64 -3.46
N THR A 5 -32.20 39.13 -2.32
CA THR A 5 -31.82 39.66 -1.02
C THR A 5 -30.38 39.25 -0.67
N ALA A 6 -29.78 39.91 0.31
CA ALA A 6 -28.45 39.51 0.79
C ALA A 6 -28.45 38.07 1.35
N ALA A 7 -29.58 37.62 1.91
CA ALA A 7 -29.76 36.26 2.40
C ALA A 7 -29.73 35.23 1.25
N ASP A 8 -30.43 35.50 0.14
CA ASP A 8 -30.43 34.61 -1.03
C ASP A 8 -29.02 34.44 -1.61
N LYS A 9 -28.26 35.54 -1.68
CA LYS A 9 -26.86 35.51 -2.13
C LYS A 9 -25.98 34.68 -1.20
N LEU A 10 -26.20 34.77 0.12
CA LEU A 10 -25.44 33.99 1.10
C LEU A 10 -25.73 32.49 0.97
N GLU A 11 -26.99 32.11 0.76
CA GLU A 11 -27.38 30.71 0.56
C GLU A 11 -26.78 30.14 -0.74
N GLU A 12 -26.82 30.91 -1.84
CA GLU A 12 -26.18 30.51 -3.10
C GLU A 12 -24.68 30.30 -2.95
N LEU A 13 -24.00 31.16 -2.19
CA LEU A 13 -22.56 31.01 -1.91
C LEU A 13 -22.27 29.77 -1.06
N ARG A 14 -23.13 29.46 -0.07
CA ARG A 14 -22.99 28.24 0.75
C ARG A 14 -23.16 26.98 -0.09
N LYS A 15 -24.21 26.92 -0.92
CA LYS A 15 -24.44 25.80 -1.86
C LYS A 15 -23.25 25.59 -2.79
N LYS A 16 -22.73 26.67 -3.38
CA LYS A 16 -21.53 26.60 -4.22
C LYS A 16 -20.30 26.10 -3.46
N ARG A 17 -20.13 26.50 -2.19
CA ARG A 17 -19.02 26.00 -1.36
C ARG A 17 -19.15 24.50 -1.14
N GLU A 18 -20.32 24.01 -0.76
CA GLU A 18 -20.57 22.59 -0.56
C GLU A 18 -20.34 21.77 -1.83
N GLU A 19 -20.77 22.26 -2.99
CA GLU A 19 -20.49 21.63 -4.28
C GLU A 19 -18.99 21.58 -4.59
N LEU A 20 -18.26 22.66 -4.32
CA LEU A 20 -16.81 22.71 -4.52
C LEU A 20 -16.08 21.78 -3.55
N ASP A 21 -16.47 21.76 -2.28
CA ASP A 21 -15.91 20.88 -1.25
C ASP A 21 -16.10 19.41 -1.65
N ALA A 22 -17.30 19.04 -2.14
CA ALA A 22 -17.57 17.71 -2.65
C ALA A 22 -16.69 17.35 -3.87
N ARG A 23 -16.49 18.28 -4.81
CA ARG A 23 -15.61 18.08 -5.96
C ARG A 23 -14.14 17.93 -5.55
N ILE A 24 -13.66 18.75 -4.61
CA ILE A 24 -12.32 18.66 -4.06
C ILE A 24 -12.10 17.28 -3.42
N GLN A 25 -13.06 16.82 -2.61
CA GLN A 25 -12.97 15.52 -1.96
C GLN A 25 -12.95 14.37 -2.97
N ALA A 26 -13.76 14.45 -4.03
CA ALA A 26 -13.78 13.45 -5.10
C ALA A 26 -12.42 13.38 -5.83
N VAL A 27 -11.85 14.53 -6.20
CA VAL A 27 -10.54 14.60 -6.87
C VAL A 27 -9.43 14.11 -5.95
N SER A 28 -9.41 14.52 -4.68
CA SER A 28 -8.43 14.07 -3.70
C SER A 28 -8.47 12.54 -3.50
N THR A 29 -9.67 11.99 -3.41
CA THR A 29 -9.87 10.54 -3.27
C THR A 29 -9.36 9.79 -4.50
N ARG A 30 -9.69 10.29 -5.70
CA ARG A 30 -9.19 9.72 -6.95
C ARG A 30 -7.66 9.73 -7.02
N GLN A 31 -7.04 10.86 -6.70
CA GLN A 31 -5.58 10.99 -6.71
C GLN A 31 -4.91 10.02 -5.72
N LYS A 32 -5.44 9.89 -4.50
CA LYS A 32 -4.96 8.91 -3.52
C LYS A 32 -5.07 7.47 -4.04
N ASN A 33 -6.18 7.15 -4.70
CA ASN A 33 -6.39 5.81 -5.26
C ASN A 33 -5.43 5.53 -6.43
N GLU A 34 -5.20 6.50 -7.32
CA GLU A 34 -4.24 6.38 -8.41
C GLU A 34 -2.81 6.19 -7.87
N GLN A 35 -2.43 6.93 -6.84
CA GLN A 35 -1.11 6.80 -6.21
C GLN A 35 -0.93 5.43 -5.54
N ARG A 36 -1.95 4.92 -4.84
CA ARG A 36 -1.92 3.57 -4.26
C ARG A 36 -1.80 2.50 -5.34
N LYS A 37 -2.56 2.61 -6.44
CA LYS A 37 -2.45 1.68 -7.59
C LYS A 37 -1.05 1.69 -8.20
N ALA A 38 -0.47 2.88 -8.39
CA ALA A 38 0.88 3.02 -8.92
C ALA A 38 1.92 2.40 -7.97
N ASP A 39 1.81 2.64 -6.67
CA ASP A 39 2.72 2.07 -5.67
C ASP A 39 2.61 0.54 -5.58
N THR A 40 1.39 0.00 -5.57
CA THR A 40 1.16 -1.45 -5.62
C THR A 40 1.79 -2.04 -6.87
N ARG A 41 1.58 -1.44 -8.06
CA ARG A 41 2.18 -1.92 -9.30
C ARG A 41 3.70 -1.88 -9.26
N ARG A 42 4.29 -0.80 -8.72
CA ARG A 42 5.74 -0.67 -8.54
C ARG A 42 6.31 -1.79 -7.66
N LYS A 43 5.65 -2.08 -6.53
CA LYS A 43 6.04 -3.16 -5.61
C LYS A 43 5.95 -4.54 -6.27
N VAL A 44 4.88 -4.80 -7.01
CA VAL A 44 4.71 -6.08 -7.74
C VAL A 44 5.82 -6.26 -8.77
N ILE A 45 6.12 -5.25 -9.57
CA ILE A 45 7.19 -5.33 -10.59
C ILE A 45 8.55 -5.54 -9.93
N ALA A 46 8.88 -4.74 -8.91
CA ALA A 46 10.16 -4.86 -8.22
C ALA A 46 10.32 -6.23 -7.55
N GLY A 47 9.27 -6.71 -6.88
CA GLY A 47 9.26 -8.04 -6.25
C GLY A 47 9.40 -9.17 -7.27
N ALA A 48 8.62 -9.14 -8.36
CA ALA A 48 8.70 -10.14 -9.42
C ALA A 48 10.10 -10.23 -10.04
N LEU A 49 10.71 -9.08 -10.35
CA LEU A 49 12.07 -9.04 -10.88
C LEU A 49 13.11 -9.56 -9.87
N ALA A 50 12.95 -9.24 -8.59
CA ALA A 50 13.86 -9.70 -7.55
C ALA A 50 13.78 -11.23 -7.37
N LEU A 51 12.58 -11.80 -7.39
CA LEU A 51 12.36 -13.25 -7.31
C LEU A 51 12.87 -13.98 -8.56
N GLU A 52 12.59 -13.45 -9.74
CA GLU A 52 13.12 -14.01 -10.99
C GLU A 52 14.66 -13.98 -11.02
N HIS A 53 15.28 -12.91 -10.48
CA HIS A 53 16.73 -12.83 -10.38
C HIS A 53 17.29 -13.84 -9.37
N LEU A 54 16.61 -14.04 -8.24
CA LEU A 54 16.97 -15.05 -7.23
C LEU A 54 16.96 -16.47 -7.83
N GLU A 55 15.97 -16.79 -8.66
CA GLU A 55 15.88 -18.09 -9.34
C GLU A 55 16.98 -18.28 -10.38
N LYS A 56 17.25 -17.27 -11.23
CA LYS A 56 18.21 -17.39 -12.33
C LYS A 56 19.66 -17.22 -11.91
N ASN A 57 19.91 -16.47 -10.84
CA ASN A 57 21.26 -16.07 -10.39
C ASN A 57 21.39 -16.27 -8.88
N SER A 58 21.10 -17.48 -8.40
CA SER A 58 21.09 -17.83 -6.97
C SER A 58 22.40 -17.52 -6.25
N GLU A 59 23.53 -17.60 -6.96
CA GLU A 59 24.86 -17.35 -6.39
C GLU A 59 25.28 -15.88 -6.32
N SER A 60 24.47 -14.98 -6.89
CA SER A 60 24.76 -13.54 -6.88
C SER A 60 24.70 -12.96 -5.46
N ASP A 61 25.48 -11.91 -5.21
CA ASP A 61 25.45 -11.20 -3.93
C ASP A 61 24.06 -10.61 -3.63
N PHE A 62 23.36 -10.17 -4.67
CA PHE A 62 21.98 -9.68 -4.54
C PHE A 62 21.02 -10.80 -4.09
N ALA A 63 21.10 -11.98 -4.70
CA ALA A 63 20.27 -13.13 -4.31
C ALA A 63 20.51 -13.54 -2.84
N LYS A 64 21.78 -13.63 -2.43
CA LYS A 64 22.16 -13.95 -1.04
C LYS A 64 21.63 -12.91 -0.05
N GLN A 65 21.77 -11.63 -0.37
CA GLN A 65 21.25 -10.55 0.47
C GLN A 65 19.72 -10.55 0.51
N LEU A 66 19.04 -10.84 -0.60
CA LEU A 66 17.58 -10.92 -0.66
C LEU A 66 17.05 -12.05 0.23
N VAL A 67 17.66 -13.24 0.18
CA VAL A 67 17.29 -14.38 1.05
C VAL A 67 17.44 -14.00 2.52
N ARG A 68 18.56 -13.36 2.90
CA ARG A 68 18.78 -12.89 4.27
C ARG A 68 17.71 -11.89 4.72
N LEU A 69 17.34 -10.94 3.87
CA LEU A 69 16.29 -9.96 4.19
C LEU A 69 14.91 -10.63 4.29
N LEU A 70 14.60 -11.57 3.41
CA LEU A 70 13.37 -12.34 3.50
C LEU A 70 13.31 -13.14 4.80
N ASP A 71 14.42 -13.74 5.22
CA ASP A 71 14.52 -14.44 6.50
C ASP A 71 14.29 -13.51 7.71
N GLU A 72 14.85 -12.30 7.68
CA GLU A 72 14.75 -11.32 8.77
C GLU A 72 13.36 -10.68 8.89
N TYR A 73 12.73 -10.33 7.77
CA TYR A 73 11.50 -9.52 7.76
C TYR A 73 10.21 -10.32 7.54
N VAL A 74 10.27 -11.49 6.91
CA VAL A 74 9.08 -12.34 6.72
C VAL A 74 8.94 -13.24 7.94
N ILE A 75 8.20 -12.76 8.94
CA ILE A 75 8.08 -13.44 10.26
C ILE A 75 6.86 -14.36 10.33
N ARG A 76 5.77 -14.01 9.63
CA ARG A 76 4.50 -14.74 9.72
C ARG A 76 4.62 -16.11 9.04
N PRO A 77 4.26 -17.22 9.70
CA PRO A 77 4.42 -18.57 9.14
C PRO A 77 3.80 -18.72 7.74
N HIS A 78 2.56 -18.28 7.56
CA HIS A 78 1.87 -18.31 6.26
C HIS A 78 2.61 -17.55 5.14
N ASP A 79 3.25 -16.42 5.47
CA ASP A 79 4.00 -15.65 4.47
C ASP A 79 5.35 -16.32 4.17
N ARG A 80 5.93 -17.03 5.14
CA ARG A 80 7.18 -17.79 4.97
C ARG A 80 7.00 -19.05 4.13
N GLU A 81 5.84 -19.69 4.22
CA GLU A 81 5.48 -20.85 3.37
C GLU A 81 5.55 -20.53 1.86
N LEU A 82 5.47 -19.25 1.48
CA LEU A 82 5.64 -18.80 0.10
C LEU A 82 7.10 -18.81 -0.39
N PHE A 83 8.08 -19.01 0.50
CA PHE A 83 9.51 -18.94 0.18
C PHE A 83 10.23 -20.22 0.65
N PRO A 84 10.19 -21.32 -0.13
CA PRO A 84 10.77 -22.61 0.26
C PRO A 84 12.29 -22.57 0.47
N GLN A 85 12.98 -21.56 -0.05
CA GLN A 85 14.41 -21.32 0.15
C GLN A 85 14.77 -20.75 1.53
N LEU A 86 13.78 -20.33 2.33
CA LEU A 86 14.01 -19.84 3.68
C LEU A 86 14.12 -20.99 4.68
N PRO A 87 14.96 -20.85 5.74
CA PRO A 87 15.01 -21.83 6.80
C PRO A 87 13.65 -21.90 7.52
N GLU A 88 13.28 -23.11 7.91
CA GLU A 88 12.05 -23.40 8.64
C GLU A 88 12.15 -22.75 10.03
N VAL A 89 11.24 -21.83 10.34
CA VAL A 89 11.23 -21.19 11.65
C VAL A 89 10.42 -22.07 12.57
N MET A 90 11.10 -22.74 13.50
CA MET A 90 10.45 -23.43 14.60
C MET A 90 9.57 -22.41 15.33
N PRO A 91 8.27 -22.68 15.57
CA PRO A 91 7.43 -21.76 16.31
C PRO A 91 7.96 -21.66 17.74
N THR A 92 8.63 -20.55 18.08
CA THR A 92 8.94 -20.25 19.48
C THR A 92 7.62 -20.00 20.18
N ASN A 93 7.14 -21.04 20.87
CA ASN A 93 5.92 -21.03 21.67
C ASN A 93 6.10 -20.08 22.85
N ASN A 94 5.87 -18.78 22.63
CA ASN A 94 5.76 -17.79 23.69
C ASN A 94 4.36 -17.89 24.31
N GLN A 95 4.09 -18.99 25.00
CA GLN A 95 2.99 -19.05 25.96
C GLN A 95 3.52 -18.63 27.33
N PRO A 96 2.96 -17.58 27.97
CA PRO A 96 3.24 -17.34 29.38
C PRO A 96 2.64 -18.50 30.18
N SER A 97 3.47 -19.16 30.99
CA SER A 97 3.01 -20.18 31.95
C SER A 97 2.04 -19.57 32.97
N PRO A 98 1.02 -20.33 33.41
CA PRO A 98 0.03 -19.86 34.39
C PRO A 98 0.62 -19.60 35.78
#